data_AF-A0A969XQL8-F1
#
_entry.id   AF-A0A969XQL8-F1
#
_cell.length_a   1.000
_cell.length_b   1.000
_cell.length_c   1.000
_cell.angle_alpha   90.00
_cell.angle_beta   90.00
_cell.angle_gamma   90.00
#
_symmetry.space_group_name_H-M   'P 1'
#
loop_
_entity.id
_entity.type
_entity.pdbx_description
1 polymer ?
#
loop_
_entity_poly.entity_id
_entity_poly.type
_entity_poly.pdbx_seq_one_letter_code
_entity_poly.pdbx_strand_id
1 'polypeptide(L)'
;MPNFTIGLDLGQRRDYSAAVVTERVQQLVDSSGLGFRPPDHAYLCDERVVVDTYHVRHIQRWPLGTPYGTVVDDTAELMRTPEFRGHAVLLFDATGVGGAVGDMFTKAYRAGRMGKHRPRPVTLTGGFSRDLPPGGRGSSGAIHKGDLVSRLVALSESGRVKLPLGLPLADVLESELRAFTLKQTKAGALAFEAKRESDHDDLVIALALSVWHRHNRAEPRYLSPAGELLEK
;
A
#
# COMPACT_ATOMS: atom_id res chain seq x y z
N MET A 1 -19.29 1.88 4.86
CA MET A 1 -18.57 0.58 4.91
C MET A 1 -17.12 0.77 4.51
N PRO A 2 -16.14 0.38 5.34
CA PRO A 2 -14.73 0.75 5.22
C PRO A 2 -14.08 0.35 3.88
N ASN A 3 -13.06 1.11 3.46
CA ASN A 3 -12.37 0.96 2.17
C ASN A 3 -10.95 0.45 2.42
N PHE A 4 -10.69 -0.83 2.13
CA PHE A 4 -9.41 -1.46 2.47
C PHE A 4 -8.60 -1.83 1.23
N THR A 5 -7.28 -1.66 1.34
CA THR A 5 -6.33 -2.21 0.37
C THR A 5 -5.34 -3.11 1.09
N ILE A 6 -5.14 -4.30 0.53
CA ILE A 6 -4.07 -5.22 0.91
C ILE A 6 -2.94 -5.04 -0.11
N GLY A 7 -1.79 -4.56 0.35
CA GLY A 7 -0.57 -4.58 -0.43
C GLY A 7 0.26 -5.81 -0.07
N LEU A 8 0.69 -6.58 -1.07
CA LEU A 8 1.48 -7.79 -0.90
C LEU A 8 2.78 -7.69 -1.70
N ASP A 9 3.91 -7.77 -1.00
CA ASP A 9 5.23 -7.95 -1.58
C ASP A 9 5.64 -9.43 -1.52
N LEU A 10 6.09 -9.96 -2.66
CA LEU A 10 6.44 -11.37 -2.81
C LEU A 10 7.96 -11.51 -2.74
N GLY A 11 8.44 -11.93 -1.57
CA GLY A 11 9.86 -12.18 -1.33
C GLY A 11 10.37 -13.37 -2.14
N GLN A 12 11.64 -13.30 -2.55
CA GLN A 12 12.35 -14.39 -3.22
C GLN A 12 13.14 -15.23 -2.20
N ARG A 13 14.10 -16.05 -2.66
CA ARG A 13 14.82 -17.03 -1.83
C ARG A 13 15.47 -16.46 -0.56
N ARG A 14 15.84 -15.18 -0.55
CA ARG A 14 16.51 -14.51 0.59
C ARG A 14 15.69 -13.36 1.18
N ASP A 15 14.49 -13.12 0.66
CA ASP A 15 13.64 -12.00 1.06
C ASP A 15 12.33 -12.53 1.64
N TYR A 16 11.82 -11.85 2.65
CA TYR A 16 10.52 -12.21 3.21
C TYR A 16 9.40 -11.81 2.26
N SER A 17 8.31 -12.60 2.22
CA SER A 17 7.03 -12.10 1.72
C SER A 17 6.35 -11.33 2.84
N ALA A 18 5.64 -10.25 2.47
CA ALA A 18 4.95 -9.41 3.44
C ALA A 18 3.65 -8.83 2.91
N ALA A 19 2.66 -8.71 3.78
CA ALA A 19 1.38 -8.08 3.50
C ALA A 19 1.06 -7.00 4.52
N VAL A 20 0.53 -5.89 4.03
CA VAL A 20 0.01 -4.80 4.86
C VAL A 20 -1.40 -4.45 4.39
N VAL A 21 -2.35 -4.39 5.33
CA VAL A 21 -3.70 -3.93 5.07
C VAL A 21 -3.82 -2.50 5.58
N THR A 22 -4.25 -1.59 4.70
CA THR A 22 -4.59 -0.22 5.08
C THR A 22 -6.06 0.06 4.81
N GLU A 23 -6.67 0.81 5.71
CA GLU A 23 -7.95 1.44 5.50
C GLU A 23 -7.75 2.87 5.01
N ARG A 24 -8.40 3.23 3.91
CA ARG A 24 -8.50 4.60 3.45
C ARG A 24 -9.63 5.33 4.19
N VAL A 25 -9.26 6.43 4.85
CA VAL A 25 -10.15 7.27 5.64
C VAL A 25 -10.02 8.72 5.17
N GLN A 26 -11.14 9.38 4.91
CA GLN A 26 -11.18 10.79 4.52
C GLN A 26 -11.12 11.68 5.75
N GLN A 27 -10.04 12.43 5.92
CA GLN A 27 -9.97 13.44 6.97
C GLN A 27 -10.52 14.76 6.44
N LEU A 28 -11.49 15.33 7.16
CA LEU A 28 -12.01 16.67 6.89
C LEU A 28 -10.91 17.70 7.15
N VAL A 29 -10.71 18.58 6.18
CA VAL A 29 -9.80 19.72 6.30
C VAL A 29 -10.64 20.95 6.63
N ASP A 30 -10.27 21.65 7.70
CA ASP A 30 -10.91 22.91 8.04
C ASP A 30 -10.56 23.97 6.98
N SER A 31 -11.56 24.34 6.19
CA SER A 31 -11.46 25.35 5.13
C SER A 31 -12.04 26.71 5.54
N SER A 32 -12.40 26.90 6.81
CA SER A 32 -13.08 28.11 7.30
C SER A 32 -12.15 29.32 7.53
N GLY A 33 -10.84 29.10 7.55
CA GLY A 33 -9.84 30.16 7.79
C GLY A 33 -9.63 31.11 6.61
N LEU A 34 -9.56 32.42 6.88
CA LEU A 34 -9.11 33.44 5.93
C LEU A 34 -7.71 33.09 5.39
N GLY A 35 -7.57 32.99 4.07
CA GLY A 35 -6.30 32.61 3.44
C GLY A 35 -6.04 31.10 3.37
N PHE A 36 -7.06 30.26 3.59
CA PHE A 36 -6.96 28.81 3.45
C PHE A 36 -6.34 28.41 2.11
N ARG A 37 -5.25 27.64 2.20
CA ARG A 37 -4.68 26.93 1.07
C ARG A 37 -4.85 25.43 1.33
N PRO A 38 -5.55 24.70 0.45
CA PRO A 38 -5.72 23.27 0.64
C PRO A 38 -4.35 22.56 0.62
N PRO A 39 -4.14 21.55 1.48
CA PRO A 39 -2.94 20.71 1.42
C PRO A 39 -2.78 20.06 0.05
N ASP A 40 -1.55 19.71 -0.30
CA ASP A 40 -1.27 18.94 -1.51
C ASP A 40 -2.07 17.61 -1.51
N HIS A 41 -2.76 17.36 -2.63
CA HIS A 41 -3.67 16.23 -2.86
C HIS A 41 -5.00 16.26 -2.10
N ALA A 42 -5.36 17.39 -1.47
CA ALA A 42 -6.73 17.61 -1.02
C ALA A 42 -7.69 17.68 -2.22
N TYR A 43 -8.94 17.27 -2.00
CA TYR A 43 -9.98 17.29 -3.03
C TYR A 43 -11.34 17.55 -2.41
N LEU A 44 -12.31 17.93 -3.25
CA LEU A 44 -13.69 18.13 -2.82
C LEU A 44 -14.46 16.81 -2.83
N CYS A 45 -15.16 16.53 -1.73
CA CYS A 45 -16.08 15.40 -1.58
C CYS A 45 -17.31 15.89 -0.83
N ASP A 46 -18.49 15.83 -1.45
CA ASP A 46 -19.76 16.26 -0.85
C ASP A 46 -19.65 17.68 -0.24
N GLU A 47 -19.11 18.62 -1.03
CA GLU A 47 -18.85 20.03 -0.67
C GLU A 47 -17.82 20.26 0.45
N ARG A 48 -17.14 19.20 0.91
CA ARG A 48 -16.11 19.27 1.95
C ARG A 48 -14.72 19.11 1.34
N VAL A 49 -13.76 19.88 1.83
CA VAL A 49 -12.35 19.66 1.49
C VAL A 49 -11.81 18.51 2.35
N VAL A 50 -11.28 17.48 1.71
CA VAL A 50 -10.77 16.28 2.37
C VAL A 50 -9.38 15.93 1.90
N VAL A 51 -8.63 15.28 2.77
CA VAL A 51 -7.41 14.53 2.42
C VAL A 51 -7.60 13.07 2.78
N ASP A 52 -6.92 12.18 2.07
CA ASP A 52 -6.89 10.78 2.46
C ASP A 52 -5.83 10.54 3.54
N THR A 53 -6.23 9.76 4.54
CA THR A 53 -5.34 9.13 5.50
C THR A 53 -5.47 7.61 5.37
N TYR A 54 -4.39 6.90 5.68
CA TYR A 54 -4.29 5.46 5.52
C TYR A 54 -3.95 4.84 6.87
N HIS A 55 -4.90 4.13 7.45
CA HIS A 55 -4.76 3.51 8.77
C HIS A 55 -4.34 2.05 8.59
N VAL A 56 -3.18 1.66 9.09
CA VAL A 56 -2.74 0.26 9.06
C VAL A 56 -3.63 -0.57 9.96
N ARG A 57 -4.16 -1.68 9.43
CA ARG A 57 -5.10 -2.57 10.12
C ARG A 57 -4.53 -3.96 10.37
N HIS A 58 -3.62 -4.42 9.51
CA HIS A 58 -2.99 -5.72 9.62
C HIS A 58 -1.59 -5.68 9.01
N ILE A 59 -0.65 -6.39 9.64
CA ILE A 59 0.70 -6.58 9.15
C ILE A 59 1.04 -8.07 9.26
N GLN A 60 1.59 -8.63 8.21
CA GLN A 60 2.03 -10.02 8.18
C GLN A 60 3.34 -10.15 7.42
N ARG A 61 4.26 -10.93 7.98
CA ARG A 61 5.51 -11.34 7.34
C ARG A 61 5.60 -12.85 7.43
N TRP A 62 5.76 -13.52 6.29
CA TRP A 62 5.90 -14.97 6.25
C TRP A 62 7.37 -15.37 6.44
N PRO A 63 7.70 -16.42 7.21
CA PRO A 63 9.08 -16.90 7.35
C PRO A 63 9.74 -17.20 5.99
N LEU A 64 11.06 -17.06 5.92
CA LEU A 64 11.83 -17.43 4.72
C LEU A 64 11.56 -18.88 4.32
N GLY A 65 11.42 -19.11 3.02
CA GLY A 65 11.13 -20.44 2.47
C GLY A 65 9.66 -20.87 2.54
N THR A 66 8.76 -20.02 3.04
CA THR A 66 7.31 -20.28 2.96
C THR A 66 6.88 -20.47 1.50
N PRO A 67 6.20 -21.58 1.15
CA PRO A 67 5.72 -21.79 -0.22
C PRO A 67 4.72 -20.72 -0.65
N TYR A 68 4.78 -20.26 -1.91
CA TYR A 68 3.82 -19.27 -2.41
C TYR A 68 2.36 -19.73 -2.35
N GLY A 69 2.11 -21.04 -2.41
CA GLY A 69 0.77 -21.60 -2.19
C GLY A 69 0.23 -21.23 -0.81
N THR A 70 1.05 -21.33 0.23
CA THR A 70 0.69 -20.92 1.60
C THR A 70 0.45 -19.42 1.69
N VAL A 71 1.32 -18.60 1.09
CA VAL A 71 1.11 -17.13 1.05
C VAL A 71 -0.22 -16.77 0.37
N VAL A 72 -0.55 -17.45 -0.73
CA VAL A 72 -1.81 -17.26 -1.46
C VAL A 72 -3.01 -17.69 -0.61
N ASP A 73 -2.93 -18.84 0.06
CA ASP A 73 -4.02 -19.37 0.86
C ASP A 73 -4.29 -18.50 2.11
N ASP A 74 -3.24 -18.08 2.82
CA ASP A 74 -3.35 -17.15 3.96
C ASP A 74 -3.94 -15.81 3.54
N THR A 75 -3.46 -15.25 2.41
CA THR A 75 -4.00 -13.99 1.86
C THR A 75 -5.46 -14.16 1.43
N ALA A 76 -5.81 -15.30 0.83
CA ALA A 76 -7.18 -15.61 0.43
C ALA A 76 -8.11 -15.78 1.64
N GLU A 77 -7.64 -16.36 2.73
CA GLU A 77 -8.36 -16.43 4.00
C GLU A 77 -8.59 -15.05 4.61
N LEU A 78 -7.55 -14.22 4.67
CA LEU A 78 -7.65 -12.83 5.11
C LEU A 78 -8.73 -12.08 4.32
N MET A 79 -8.68 -12.15 2.98
CA MET A 79 -9.68 -11.54 2.11
C MET A 79 -11.09 -12.10 2.27
N ARG A 80 -11.27 -13.28 2.88
CA ARG A 80 -12.60 -13.88 3.12
C ARG A 80 -13.21 -13.51 4.45
N THR A 81 -12.44 -12.93 5.37
CA THR A 81 -12.94 -12.46 6.66
C THR A 81 -14.12 -11.51 6.47
N PRO A 82 -15.11 -11.49 7.38
CA PRO A 82 -16.30 -10.63 7.25
C PRO A 82 -15.95 -9.15 7.04
N GLU A 83 -14.89 -8.67 7.69
CA GLU A 83 -14.38 -7.30 7.58
C GLU A 83 -13.91 -6.95 6.16
N PHE A 84 -13.23 -7.89 5.47
CA PHE A 84 -12.56 -7.62 4.19
C PHE A 84 -13.32 -8.14 2.96
N ARG A 85 -14.17 -9.16 3.10
CA ARG A 85 -14.79 -9.90 1.97
C ARG A 85 -15.44 -9.02 0.92
N GLY A 86 -16.11 -7.94 1.31
CA GLY A 86 -16.76 -7.00 0.39
C GLY A 86 -15.99 -5.71 0.14
N HIS A 87 -14.95 -5.46 0.94
CA HIS A 87 -14.44 -4.11 1.21
C HIS A 87 -12.96 -3.95 0.87
N ALA A 88 -12.24 -5.06 0.73
CA ALA A 88 -10.82 -5.08 0.44
C ALA A 88 -10.50 -5.38 -1.03
N VAL A 89 -9.50 -4.69 -1.57
CA VAL A 89 -8.83 -5.06 -2.83
C VAL A 89 -7.40 -5.52 -2.54
N LEU A 90 -6.92 -6.53 -3.27
CA LEU A 90 -5.53 -6.98 -3.19
C LEU A 90 -4.73 -6.41 -4.35
N LEU A 91 -3.64 -5.71 -4.04
CA LEU A 91 -2.57 -5.31 -4.95
C LEU A 91 -1.31 -6.10 -4.58
N PHE A 92 -0.69 -6.77 -5.55
CA PHE A 92 0.54 -7.52 -5.32
C PHE A 92 1.58 -7.23 -6.39
N ASP A 93 2.85 -7.23 -6.00
CA ASP A 93 3.94 -7.13 -6.96
C ASP A 93 3.99 -8.40 -7.83
N ALA A 94 3.78 -8.22 -9.13
CA ALA A 94 3.83 -9.28 -10.12
C ALA A 94 5.20 -9.43 -10.77
N THR A 95 6.22 -8.68 -10.32
CA THR A 95 7.58 -8.78 -10.86
C THR A 95 8.29 -10.06 -10.44
N GLY A 96 9.26 -10.50 -11.25
CA GLY A 96 10.02 -11.72 -11.00
C GLY A 96 9.10 -12.95 -10.88
N VAL A 97 9.01 -13.50 -9.67
CA VAL A 97 8.16 -14.66 -9.32
C VAL A 97 6.66 -14.36 -9.35
N GLY A 98 6.27 -13.09 -9.31
CA GLY A 98 4.90 -12.65 -9.12
C GLY A 98 3.94 -13.03 -10.25
N GLY A 99 4.43 -13.29 -11.46
CA GLY A 99 3.61 -13.83 -12.56
C GLY A 99 3.01 -15.20 -12.23
N ALA A 100 3.83 -16.14 -11.76
CA ALA A 100 3.37 -17.48 -11.38
C ALA A 100 2.43 -17.46 -10.17
N VAL A 101 2.70 -16.57 -9.19
CA VAL A 101 1.82 -16.37 -8.04
C VAL A 101 0.49 -15.71 -8.47
N GLY A 102 0.52 -14.82 -9.47
CA GLY A 102 -0.66 -14.24 -10.08
C GLY A 102 -1.62 -15.27 -10.69
N ASP A 103 -1.08 -16.35 -11.28
CA ASP A 103 -1.88 -17.49 -11.74
C ASP A 103 -2.52 -18.24 -10.58
N MET A 104 -1.81 -18.41 -9.46
CA MET A 104 -2.36 -19.03 -8.24
C MET A 104 -3.51 -18.21 -7.66
N PHE A 105 -3.32 -16.88 -7.55
CA PHE A 105 -4.40 -15.97 -7.14
C PHE A 105 -5.58 -16.00 -8.10
N THR A 106 -5.34 -16.05 -9.41
CA THR A 106 -6.41 -16.16 -10.41
C THR A 106 -7.20 -17.46 -10.25
N LYS A 107 -6.52 -18.59 -10.00
CA LYS A 107 -7.18 -19.88 -9.72
C LYS A 107 -7.99 -19.82 -8.42
N ALA A 108 -7.42 -19.27 -7.35
CA ALA A 108 -8.11 -19.12 -6.06
C ALA A 108 -9.38 -18.25 -6.17
N TYR A 109 -9.29 -17.11 -6.87
CA TYR A 109 -10.43 -16.22 -7.11
C TYR A 109 -11.54 -16.91 -7.93
N ARG A 110 -11.19 -17.58 -9.04
CA ARG A 110 -12.16 -18.31 -9.87
C ARG A 110 -12.85 -19.45 -9.13
N ALA A 111 -12.17 -20.06 -8.16
CA ALA A 111 -12.72 -21.10 -7.29
C ALA A 111 -13.56 -20.54 -6.12
N GLY A 112 -13.76 -19.22 -6.03
CA GLY A 112 -14.53 -18.60 -4.94
C GLY A 112 -13.84 -18.65 -3.58
N ARG A 113 -12.52 -18.88 -3.54
CA ARG A 113 -11.74 -19.00 -2.29
C ARG A 113 -11.23 -17.66 -1.76
N MET A 114 -11.58 -16.55 -2.39
CA MET A 114 -11.10 -15.19 -2.05
C MET A 114 -12.27 -14.23 -1.75
N GLY A 115 -11.96 -12.96 -1.53
CA GLY A 115 -12.96 -11.88 -1.43
C GLY A 115 -13.69 -11.61 -2.74
N LYS A 116 -14.65 -10.68 -2.71
CA LYS A 116 -15.51 -10.33 -3.86
C LYS A 116 -14.76 -9.72 -5.05
N HIS A 117 -13.57 -9.17 -4.82
CA HIS A 117 -12.82 -8.41 -5.82
C HIS A 117 -11.62 -9.21 -6.32
N ARG A 118 -11.44 -9.24 -7.64
CA ARG A 118 -10.31 -9.92 -8.29
C ARG A 118 -8.97 -9.32 -7.82
N PRO A 119 -7.98 -10.15 -7.43
CA PRO A 119 -6.61 -9.71 -7.16
C PRO A 119 -6.01 -8.94 -8.34
N ARG A 120 -5.27 -7.88 -8.04
CA ARG A 120 -4.69 -6.98 -9.03
C ARG A 120 -3.16 -7.11 -9.05
N PRO A 121 -2.58 -7.67 -10.12
CA PRO A 121 -1.14 -7.63 -10.30
C PRO A 121 -0.69 -6.19 -10.57
N VAL A 122 0.47 -5.83 -10.01
CA VAL A 122 1.18 -4.60 -10.29
C VAL A 122 2.58 -4.97 -10.79
N THR A 123 2.97 -4.50 -11.97
CA THR A 123 4.34 -4.68 -12.44
C THR A 123 5.18 -3.50 -11.98
N LEU A 124 6.07 -3.71 -11.00
CA LEU A 124 7.03 -2.68 -10.58
C LEU A 124 8.20 -2.56 -11.55
N THR A 125 8.48 -1.34 -12.01
CA THR A 125 9.66 -1.02 -12.82
C THR A 125 10.65 -0.19 -12.01
N GLY A 126 11.94 -0.30 -12.31
CA GLY A 126 12.96 0.55 -11.67
C GLY A 126 12.80 2.03 -12.02
N GLY A 127 13.45 2.89 -11.24
CA GLY A 127 13.50 4.35 -11.47
C GLY A 127 12.19 5.08 -11.18
N PHE A 128 12.04 6.28 -11.76
CA PHE A 128 10.84 7.10 -11.71
C PHE A 128 10.21 7.26 -13.09
N SER A 129 8.89 7.47 -13.15
CA SER A 129 8.20 7.78 -14.42
C SER A 129 8.68 9.10 -15.04
N ARG A 130 9.11 10.06 -14.22
CA ARG A 130 9.65 11.36 -14.69
C ARG A 130 10.97 11.24 -15.44
N ASP A 131 11.69 10.13 -15.27
CA ASP A 131 12.99 9.89 -15.92
C ASP A 131 12.81 9.21 -17.29
N LEU A 132 11.57 8.89 -17.68
CA LEU A 132 11.28 8.38 -19.01
C LEU A 132 11.57 9.46 -20.08
N PRO A 133 12.08 9.07 -21.26
CA PRO A 133 12.29 10.00 -22.35
C PRO A 133 10.97 10.68 -22.78
N PRO A 134 11.01 11.88 -23.36
CA PRO A 134 9.82 12.57 -23.85
C PRO A 134 8.99 11.68 -24.79
N GLY A 135 7.72 11.46 -24.47
CA GLY A 135 6.82 10.55 -25.22
C GLY A 135 6.93 9.06 -24.84
N GLY A 136 7.88 8.70 -23.98
CA GLY A 136 7.97 7.39 -23.36
C GLY A 136 6.75 7.14 -22.48
N ARG A 137 5.98 6.10 -22.80
CA ARG A 137 4.95 5.58 -21.90
C ARG A 137 5.54 4.38 -21.17
N GLY A 138 5.35 4.32 -19.86
CA GLY A 138 5.54 3.06 -19.15
C GLY A 138 4.73 1.94 -19.81
N SER A 139 5.16 0.69 -19.66
CA SER A 139 4.32 -0.45 -20.06
C SER A 139 2.93 -0.26 -19.46
N SER A 140 1.87 -0.50 -20.25
CA SER A 140 0.50 -0.26 -19.79
C SER A 140 0.23 -1.03 -18.49
N GLY A 141 0.03 -0.30 -17.39
CA GLY A 141 -0.21 -0.88 -16.06
C GLY A 141 1.04 -1.14 -15.21
N ALA A 142 2.25 -0.77 -15.67
CA ALA A 142 3.45 -0.77 -14.84
C ALA A 142 3.54 0.48 -13.94
N ILE A 143 4.09 0.30 -12.75
CA ILE A 143 4.29 1.35 -11.74
C ILE A 143 5.78 1.46 -11.46
N HIS A 144 6.33 2.66 -11.56
CA HIS A 144 7.73 2.89 -11.21
C HIS A 144 7.91 2.85 -9.68
N LYS A 145 8.87 2.05 -9.21
CA LYS A 145 9.17 1.86 -7.79
C LYS A 145 9.51 3.18 -7.11
N GLY A 146 10.21 4.09 -7.81
CA GLY A 146 10.47 5.43 -7.32
C GLY A 146 9.20 6.21 -7.00
N ASP A 147 8.21 6.21 -7.91
CA ASP A 147 6.94 6.94 -7.69
C ASP A 147 6.15 6.33 -6.54
N LEU A 148 6.09 5.00 -6.47
CA LEU A 148 5.43 4.26 -5.39
C LEU A 148 6.00 4.64 -4.02
N VAL A 149 7.33 4.65 -3.93
CA VAL A 149 8.08 5.00 -2.72
C VAL A 149 7.92 6.47 -2.36
N SER A 150 8.07 7.38 -3.33
CA SER A 150 7.94 8.82 -3.07
C SER A 150 6.55 9.18 -2.58
N ARG A 151 5.50 8.53 -3.09
CA ARG A 151 4.15 8.68 -2.55
C ARG A 151 4.08 8.25 -1.09
N LEU A 152 4.61 7.09 -0.73
CA LEU A 152 4.61 6.62 0.66
C LEU A 152 5.37 7.59 1.58
N VAL A 153 6.55 8.04 1.19
CA VAL A 153 7.35 9.00 1.97
C VAL A 153 6.56 10.29 2.20
N ALA A 154 5.98 10.86 1.15
CA ALA A 154 5.18 12.08 1.27
C ALA A 154 3.94 11.90 2.17
N LEU A 155 3.28 10.72 2.12
CA LEU A 155 2.18 10.40 3.03
C LEU A 155 2.66 10.27 4.49
N SER A 156 3.81 9.65 4.72
CA SER A 156 4.38 9.46 6.05
C SER A 156 4.85 10.78 6.67
N GLU A 157 5.56 11.63 5.93
CA GLU A 157 6.05 12.94 6.39
C GLU A 157 4.90 13.89 6.75
N SER A 158 3.80 13.82 6.00
CA SER A 158 2.57 14.59 6.28
C SER A 158 1.69 13.95 7.36
N GLY A 159 2.14 12.86 7.99
CA GLY A 159 1.39 12.14 9.03
C GLY A 159 0.10 11.50 8.54
N ARG A 160 -0.03 11.23 7.24
CA ARG A 160 -1.22 10.61 6.61
C ARG A 160 -1.19 9.09 6.62
N VAL A 161 -0.10 8.45 7.04
CA VAL A 161 -0.08 7.03 7.40
C VAL A 161 -0.19 6.91 8.91
N LYS A 162 -1.20 6.17 9.39
CA LYS A 162 -1.43 5.94 10.83
C LYS A 162 -1.14 4.48 11.16
N LEU A 163 -0.21 4.26 12.08
CA LEU A 163 0.15 2.94 12.58
C LEU A 163 -0.35 2.79 14.03
N PRO A 164 -1.35 1.93 14.29
CA PRO A 164 -1.85 1.71 15.65
C PRO A 164 -0.80 1.09 16.56
N LEU A 165 -0.77 1.53 17.83
CA LEU A 165 0.06 0.91 18.86
C LEU A 165 -0.41 -0.53 19.14
N GLY A 166 0.53 -1.44 19.39
CA GLY A 166 0.26 -2.82 19.77
C GLY A 166 -0.13 -3.76 18.61
N LEU A 167 -0.15 -3.27 17.37
CA LEU A 167 -0.29 -4.16 16.21
C LEU A 167 0.99 -5.01 16.06
N PRO A 168 0.90 -6.35 15.91
CA PRO A 168 2.07 -7.18 15.68
C PRO A 168 2.89 -6.66 14.50
N LEU A 169 4.21 -6.65 14.64
CA LEU A 169 5.17 -6.11 13.66
C LEU A 169 5.08 -4.59 13.42
N ALA A 170 4.30 -3.82 14.18
CA ALA A 170 4.26 -2.36 14.06
C ALA A 170 5.64 -1.72 14.28
N ASP A 171 6.35 -2.07 15.35
CA ASP A 171 7.68 -1.53 15.64
C ASP A 171 8.70 -1.89 14.54
N VAL A 172 8.55 -3.08 13.95
CA VAL A 172 9.38 -3.55 12.83
C VAL A 172 9.11 -2.71 11.58
N LEU A 173 7.83 -2.55 11.19
CA LEU A 173 7.43 -1.72 10.06
C LEU A 173 7.86 -0.26 10.26
N GLU A 174 7.70 0.29 11.47
CA GLU A 174 8.12 1.65 11.78
C GLU A 174 9.65 1.81 11.64
N SER A 175 10.42 0.86 12.18
CA SER A 175 11.88 0.85 12.07
C SER A 175 12.33 0.77 10.61
N GLU A 176 11.75 -0.14 9.82
CA GLU A 176 12.06 -0.29 8.40
C GLU A 176 11.68 0.95 7.60
N LEU A 177 10.50 1.53 7.84
CA LEU A 177 10.06 2.76 7.18
C LEU A 177 11.00 3.93 7.48
N ARG A 178 11.44 4.09 8.75
CA ARG A 178 12.41 5.13 9.13
C ARG A 178 13.77 4.92 8.46
N ALA A 179 14.28 3.69 8.49
CA ALA A 179 15.55 3.34 7.84
C ALA A 179 15.49 3.58 6.32
N PHE A 180 14.38 3.22 5.70
CA PHE A 180 14.14 3.39 4.27
C PHE A 180 14.10 4.88 3.88
N THR A 181 13.39 5.73 4.62
CA THR A 181 13.36 7.19 4.39
C THR A 181 14.75 7.82 4.53
N LEU A 182 15.55 7.41 5.53
CA LEU A 182 16.93 7.90 5.69
C LEU A 182 17.85 7.52 4.52
N LYS A 183 17.66 6.33 3.92
CA LYS A 183 18.40 5.92 2.72
C LYS A 183 18.03 6.81 1.53
N GLN A 184 16.75 7.13 1.35
CA GLN A 184 16.28 8.00 0.28
C GLN A 184 16.84 9.43 0.41
N THR A 185 16.85 9.99 1.64
CA THR A 185 17.36 11.36 1.86
C THR A 185 18.87 11.47 1.67
N LYS A 186 19.65 10.49 2.16
CA LYS A 186 21.12 10.46 1.99
C LYS A 186 21.55 10.22 0.56
N ALA A 187 20.78 9.46 -0.22
CA ALA A 187 21.14 9.16 -1.60
C ALA A 187 21.12 10.40 -2.50
N GLY A 188 20.35 11.46 -2.17
CA GLY A 188 20.38 12.81 -2.77
C GLY A 188 20.10 12.92 -4.29
N ALA A 189 20.24 11.82 -5.01
CA ALA A 189 20.04 11.59 -6.43
C ALA A 189 20.05 10.06 -6.59
N LEU A 190 18.88 9.45 -6.40
CA LEU A 190 18.46 8.28 -7.18
C LEU A 190 19.52 7.23 -7.55
N ALA A 191 19.92 6.42 -6.58
CA ALA A 191 20.55 5.14 -6.86
C ALA A 191 19.74 4.04 -6.17
N PHE A 192 18.78 3.47 -6.91
CA PHE A 192 18.23 2.15 -6.59
C PHE A 192 19.22 1.07 -7.05
N GLU A 193 20.44 1.09 -6.54
CA GLU A 193 21.38 -0.03 -6.69
C GLU A 193 21.89 -0.45 -5.32
N ALA A 194 21.68 -1.73 -5.05
CA ALA A 194 22.00 -2.49 -3.84
C ALA A 194 23.24 -2.02 -3.06
N LYS A 195 23.09 -1.87 -1.73
CA LYS A 195 23.98 -2.49 -0.72
C LYS A 195 23.59 -2.12 0.71
N ARG A 196 22.90 -3.04 1.37
CA ARG A 196 23.32 -3.72 2.61
C ARG A 196 22.46 -4.98 2.74
N GLU A 197 23.10 -6.14 2.80
CA GLU A 197 22.52 -7.49 2.85
C GLU A 197 21.64 -7.79 4.09
N SER A 198 21.28 -6.78 4.89
CA SER A 198 20.67 -6.95 6.22
C SER A 198 19.40 -6.12 6.47
N ASP A 199 18.95 -5.30 5.51
CA ASP A 199 17.74 -4.50 5.69
C ASP A 199 16.69 -5.00 4.70
N HIS A 200 15.72 -5.76 5.19
CA HIS A 200 14.58 -6.16 4.39
C HIS A 200 13.61 -4.96 4.30
N ASP A 201 13.22 -4.57 3.09
CA ASP A 201 12.27 -3.46 2.84
C ASP A 201 10.86 -3.98 2.46
N ASP A 202 10.59 -5.28 2.63
CA ASP A 202 9.37 -5.96 2.17
C ASP A 202 8.10 -5.39 2.78
N LEU A 203 8.10 -5.09 4.09
CA LEU A 203 6.96 -4.45 4.75
C LEU A 203 6.72 -3.03 4.24
N VAL A 204 7.79 -2.31 3.88
CA VAL A 204 7.70 -0.96 3.31
C VAL A 204 7.10 -1.00 1.91
N ILE A 205 7.49 -1.97 1.07
CA ILE A 205 6.91 -2.16 -0.27
C ILE A 205 5.45 -2.61 -0.17
N ALA A 206 5.14 -3.55 0.71
CA ALA A 206 3.77 -3.97 0.98
C ALA A 206 2.89 -2.79 1.44
N LEU A 207 3.39 -1.96 2.36
CA LEU A 207 2.71 -0.73 2.77
C LEU A 207 2.53 0.24 1.58
N ALA A 208 3.56 0.46 0.77
CA ALA A 208 3.51 1.38 -0.36
C ALA A 208 2.45 0.94 -1.40
N LEU A 209 2.39 -0.37 -1.70
CA LEU A 209 1.35 -0.96 -2.54
C LEU A 209 -0.05 -0.73 -1.96
N SER A 210 -0.20 -0.89 -0.64
CA SER A 210 -1.48 -0.72 0.04
C SER A 210 -2.03 0.71 -0.04
N VAL A 211 -1.17 1.73 -0.14
CA VAL A 211 -1.59 3.15 -0.20
C VAL A 211 -1.53 3.75 -1.61
N TRP A 212 -1.21 2.94 -2.62
CA TRP A 212 -1.02 3.39 -3.99
C TRP A 212 -2.33 3.75 -4.70
N HIS A 213 -3.33 2.86 -4.62
CA HIS A 213 -4.52 2.94 -5.46
C HIS A 213 -5.79 3.28 -4.68
N ARG A 214 -6.46 4.36 -5.07
CA ARG A 214 -7.83 4.67 -4.64
C ARG A 214 -8.81 3.81 -5.43
N HIS A 215 -9.45 2.83 -4.79
CA HIS A 215 -10.51 2.03 -5.41
C HIS A 215 -11.91 2.49 -4.95
N ASN A 216 -12.92 2.24 -5.79
CA ASN A 216 -14.33 2.59 -5.56
C ASN A 216 -15.18 1.38 -5.13
N ARG A 217 -14.56 0.35 -4.55
CA ARG A 217 -15.26 -0.90 -4.17
C ARG A 217 -16.00 -0.82 -2.84
N ALA A 218 -15.71 0.22 -2.07
CA ALA A 218 -16.34 0.56 -0.80
C ALA A 218 -16.16 2.06 -0.57
N GLU A 219 -16.91 2.63 0.37
CA GLU A 219 -16.86 4.05 0.66
C GLU A 219 -15.94 4.32 1.86
N PRO A 220 -14.94 5.20 1.72
CA PRO A 220 -14.09 5.53 2.86
C PRO A 220 -14.93 6.14 3.99
N ARG A 221 -14.57 5.81 5.22
CA ARG A 221 -15.07 6.50 6.43
C ARG A 221 -14.48 7.91 6.53
N TYR A 222 -15.06 8.75 7.38
CA TYR A 222 -14.59 10.12 7.60
C TYR A 222 -13.99 10.28 9.00
N LEU A 223 -12.92 11.06 9.12
CA LEU A 223 -12.49 11.63 10.39
C LEU A 223 -13.07 13.03 10.53
N SER A 224 -13.83 13.24 11.60
CA SER A 224 -14.26 14.58 12.01
C SER A 224 -13.05 15.43 12.39
N PRO A 225 -13.18 16.76 12.44
CA PRO A 225 -12.11 17.62 12.98
C PRO A 225 -11.72 17.27 14.42
N ALA A 226 -12.63 16.64 15.18
CA ALA A 226 -12.38 16.14 16.53
C ALA A 226 -11.68 14.77 16.57
N GLY A 227 -11.42 14.14 15.42
CA GLY A 227 -10.75 12.85 15.31
C GLY A 227 -11.69 11.64 15.44
N GLU A 228 -13.00 11.85 15.41
CA GLU A 228 -13.98 10.76 15.48
C GLU A 228 -14.14 10.09 14.12
N LEU A 229 -14.13 8.77 14.10
CA LEU A 229 -14.30 7.98 12.88
C LEU A 229 -15.78 7.73 12.62
N LEU A 230 -16.30 8.37 11.58
CA LEU A 230 -17.70 8.35 11.18
C LEU A 230 -17.87 7.51 9.92
N GLU A 231 -19.01 6.83 9.79
CA GLU A 231 -19.41 6.27 8.51
C GLU A 231 -19.89 7.39 7.57
N LYS A 232 -19.89 7.11 6.27
CA LYS A 232 -20.50 8.01 5.29
C LYS A 232 -22.02 8.04 5.46
#